data_AF-A0A849WFG2-F1
#
_entry.id   AF-A0A849WFG2-F1
#
_cell.length_a   1.000
_cell.length_b   1.000
_cell.length_c   1.000
_cell.angle_alpha   90.00
_cell.angle_beta   90.00
_cell.angle_gamma   90.00
#
_symmetry.space_group_name_H-M   'P 1'
#
loop_
_entity.id
_entity.type
_entity.pdbx_description
1 polymer ?
#
loop_
_entity_poly.entity_id
_entity_poly.type
_entity_poly.pdbx_seq_one_letter_code
_entity_poly.pdbx_strand_id
1 'polypeptide(L)'
;MKEILEKWEKEGLDKEQIKELIEDPNQYGGSFFVPERTRWQNLLDLKEDVGNQRKKALAELEEANPELDGVLKNIDFNAKKGKTRLKDSQLVQLIHHFNDYKLINDDFEFPDLLGAAYEYLIKDFADSAGKKGGEFYTPSQVVRLLVRLIKPLEGMFVYGEAIKYDLKTLVSVGWSASLVPD
;
A
#
# COMPACT_ATOMS: atom_id res chain seq x y z
N MET A 1 11.78 -2.88 -3.68
CA MET A 1 13.22 -2.94 -3.31
C MET A 1 13.94 -4.12 -3.96
N LYS A 2 13.43 -5.37 -3.88
CA LYS A 2 14.04 -6.53 -4.55
C LYS A 2 14.26 -6.34 -6.07
N GLU A 3 13.25 -5.85 -6.77
CA GLU A 3 13.36 -5.59 -8.22
C GLU A 3 14.42 -4.54 -8.57
N ILE A 4 14.55 -3.50 -7.74
CA ILE A 4 15.55 -2.43 -7.88
C ILE A 4 16.96 -3.01 -7.64
N LEU A 5 17.11 -3.85 -6.61
CA LEU A 5 18.36 -4.54 -6.30
C LEU A 5 18.77 -5.49 -7.42
N GLU A 6 17.85 -6.33 -7.90
CA GLU A 6 18.10 -7.28 -8.98
C GLU A 6 18.44 -6.58 -10.30
N LYS A 7 17.85 -5.41 -10.57
CA LYS A 7 18.19 -4.58 -11.73
C LYS A 7 19.66 -4.14 -11.65
N TRP A 8 20.10 -3.61 -10.52
CA TRP A 8 21.45 -3.09 -10.35
C TRP A 8 22.52 -4.17 -10.23
N GLU A 9 22.19 -5.31 -9.63
CA GLU A 9 23.06 -6.49 -9.66
C GLU A 9 23.27 -7.02 -11.09
N LYS A 10 22.24 -6.97 -11.94
CA LYS A 10 22.35 -7.34 -13.37
C LYS A 10 23.15 -6.32 -14.19
N GLU A 11 23.15 -5.05 -13.79
CA GLU A 11 23.98 -4.00 -14.40
C GLU A 11 25.45 -4.09 -13.98
N GLY A 12 25.80 -5.02 -13.07
CA GLY A 12 27.18 -5.30 -12.66
C GLY A 12 27.76 -4.30 -11.66
N LEU A 13 26.91 -3.55 -10.97
CA LEU A 13 27.31 -2.59 -9.95
C LEU A 13 27.86 -3.32 -8.71
N ASP A 14 28.84 -2.71 -8.06
CA ASP A 14 29.37 -3.24 -6.81
C ASP A 14 28.41 -2.99 -5.63
N LYS A 15 28.65 -3.65 -4.49
CA LYS A 15 27.77 -3.55 -3.32
C LYS A 15 27.77 -2.17 -2.66
N GLU A 16 28.81 -1.37 -2.84
CA GLU A 16 28.93 -0.02 -2.28
C GLU A 16 28.14 0.98 -3.13
N GLN A 17 28.25 0.87 -4.45
CA GLN A 17 27.44 1.60 -5.42
C GLN A 17 25.95 1.29 -5.25
N ILE A 18 25.59 0.01 -5.08
CA ILE A 18 24.21 -0.40 -4.82
C ILE A 18 23.69 0.26 -3.53
N LYS A 19 24.49 0.30 -2.45
CA LYS A 19 24.09 0.97 -1.21
C LYS A 19 23.83 2.45 -1.41
N GLU A 20 24.69 3.14 -2.16
CA GLU A 20 24.52 4.57 -2.44
C GLU A 20 23.25 4.82 -3.27
N LEU A 21 23.00 4.01 -4.29
CA LEU A 21 21.82 4.13 -5.15
C LEU A 21 20.51 3.81 -4.43
N ILE A 22 20.50 2.86 -3.49
CA ILE A 22 19.31 2.53 -2.68
C ILE A 22 18.86 3.74 -1.85
N GLU A 23 19.79 4.60 -1.43
CA GLU A 23 19.50 5.80 -0.63
C GLU A 23 19.15 7.02 -1.49
N ASP A 24 19.17 6.92 -2.82
CA ASP A 24 18.76 8.00 -3.73
C ASP A 24 17.27 7.87 -4.15
N PRO A 25 16.38 8.78 -3.72
CA PRO A 25 14.97 8.76 -4.08
C PRO A 25 14.71 8.83 -5.59
N ASN A 26 15.58 9.47 -6.37
CA ASN A 26 15.39 9.63 -7.81
C ASN A 26 15.45 8.31 -8.58
N GLN A 27 16.01 7.28 -7.97
CA GLN A 27 16.18 5.95 -8.56
C GLN A 27 14.90 5.11 -8.59
N TYR A 28 13.87 5.50 -7.83
CA TYR A 28 12.70 4.65 -7.60
C TYR A 28 11.64 4.73 -8.71
N GLY A 29 11.83 5.60 -9.72
CA GLY A 29 11.19 5.49 -11.03
C GLY A 29 9.66 5.41 -11.02
N GLY A 30 9.00 6.06 -10.05
CA GLY A 30 7.55 6.02 -9.86
C GLY A 30 7.06 5.11 -8.72
N SER A 31 7.97 4.36 -8.08
CA SER A 31 7.73 3.73 -6.78
C SER A 31 8.11 4.68 -5.64
N PHE A 32 7.58 4.42 -4.45
CA PHE A 32 7.96 5.15 -3.24
C PHE A 32 9.39 4.83 -2.81
N PHE A 33 10.12 5.86 -2.43
CA PHE A 33 11.39 5.71 -1.72
C PHE A 33 11.14 5.16 -0.31
N VAL A 34 11.98 4.21 0.13
CA VAL A 34 11.84 3.56 1.43
C VAL A 34 13.09 3.82 2.27
N PRO A 35 13.07 4.84 3.16
CA PRO A 35 14.19 5.16 4.04
C PRO A 35 14.62 3.97 4.88
N GLU A 36 15.89 3.91 5.27
CA GLU A 36 16.47 2.77 6.00
C GLU A 36 15.62 2.32 7.20
N ARG A 37 15.20 3.25 8.07
CA ARG A 37 14.36 2.92 9.25
C ARG A 37 13.05 2.21 8.89
N THR A 38 12.50 2.53 7.72
CA THR A 38 11.17 2.09 7.29
C THR A 38 11.19 0.75 6.57
N ARG A 39 12.39 0.21 6.30
CA ARG A 39 12.58 -1.08 5.65
C ARG A 39 12.06 -2.21 6.54
N TRP A 40 11.39 -3.18 5.92
CA TRP A 40 10.72 -4.29 6.61
C TRP A 40 11.62 -5.00 7.63
N GLN A 41 12.89 -5.25 7.29
CA GLN A 41 13.85 -5.89 8.18
C GLN A 41 14.05 -5.11 9.49
N ASN A 42 14.16 -3.78 9.40
CA ASN A 42 14.35 -2.91 10.56
C ASN A 42 13.08 -2.82 11.42
N LEU A 43 11.91 -3.12 10.86
CA LEU A 43 10.64 -3.20 11.60
C LEU A 43 10.46 -4.55 12.32
N LEU A 44 11.08 -5.63 11.83
CA LEU A 44 11.08 -6.96 12.46
C LEU A 44 11.91 -6.98 13.74
N ASP A 45 13.05 -6.30 13.73
CA ASP A 45 14.01 -6.35 14.84
C ASP A 45 13.61 -5.48 16.05
N LEU A 46 12.46 -4.80 15.96
CA LEU A 46 11.90 -3.96 17.03
C LEU A 46 11.40 -4.79 18.21
N LYS A 47 11.96 -4.56 19.40
CA LYS A 47 11.60 -5.28 20.64
C LYS A 47 10.94 -4.42 21.70
N GLU A 48 11.24 -3.13 21.71
CA GLU A 48 10.79 -2.18 22.73
C GLU A 48 10.22 -0.91 22.09
N ASP A 49 9.24 -0.29 22.74
CA ASP A 49 8.59 0.94 22.29
C ASP A 49 8.02 0.81 20.86
N VAL A 50 7.55 -0.40 20.52
CA VAL A 50 7.30 -0.84 19.14
C VAL A 50 6.29 0.07 18.43
N GLY A 51 5.23 0.47 19.14
CA GLY A 51 4.22 1.36 18.59
C GLY A 51 4.77 2.73 18.19
N ASN A 52 5.63 3.34 19.02
CA ASN A 52 6.24 4.64 18.70
C ASN A 52 7.30 4.52 17.61
N GLN A 53 8.10 3.45 17.62
CA GLN A 53 9.10 3.22 16.59
C GLN A 53 8.46 3.05 15.21
N ARG A 54 7.36 2.29 15.12
CA ARG A 54 6.59 2.15 13.88
C ARG A 54 5.92 3.45 13.45
N LYS A 55 5.39 4.23 14.39
CA LYS A 55 4.85 5.56 14.10
C LYS A 55 5.92 6.49 13.50
N LYS A 56 7.13 6.49 14.05
CA LYS A 56 8.28 7.23 13.50
C LYS A 56 8.65 6.74 12.10
N ALA A 57 8.68 5.43 11.88
CA ALA A 57 8.94 4.87 10.56
C ALA A 57 7.89 5.31 9.52
N LEU A 58 6.60 5.28 9.88
CA LEU A 58 5.54 5.76 9.00
C LEU A 58 5.66 7.26 8.70
N ALA A 59 6.00 8.08 9.69
CA ALA A 59 6.22 9.51 9.48
C ALA A 59 7.41 9.80 8.55
N GLU A 60 8.51 9.06 8.70
CA GLU A 60 9.70 9.18 7.85
C GLU A 60 9.43 8.72 6.40
N LEU A 61 8.62 7.67 6.23
CA LEU A 61 8.16 7.23 4.91
C LEU A 61 7.31 8.30 4.23
N GLU A 62 6.41 8.94 4.97
CA GLU A 62 5.59 10.04 4.46
C GLU A 62 6.44 11.28 4.11
N GLU A 63 7.38 11.67 4.97
CA GLU A 63 8.26 12.82 4.73
C GLU A 63 9.14 12.64 3.49
N ALA A 64 9.53 11.41 3.18
CA ALA A 64 10.35 11.12 2.02
C ALA A 64 9.54 11.02 0.70
N ASN A 65 8.21 10.94 0.77
CA ASN A 65 7.33 10.75 -0.39
C ASN A 65 6.16 11.75 -0.35
N PRO A 66 6.28 12.91 -1.03
CA PRO A 66 5.27 13.96 -1.00
C PRO A 66 3.86 13.50 -1.41
N GLU A 67 3.73 12.46 -2.21
CA GLU A 67 2.45 11.88 -2.63
C GLU A 67 1.70 11.20 -1.47
N LEU A 68 2.37 10.92 -0.36
CA LEU A 68 1.79 10.30 0.84
C LEU A 68 1.37 11.33 1.90
N ASP A 69 1.49 12.64 1.65
CA ASP A 69 1.22 13.68 2.64
C ASP A 69 -0.17 13.54 3.28
N GLY A 70 -0.21 13.48 4.62
CA GLY A 70 -1.43 13.32 5.39
C GLY A 70 -2.03 11.90 5.42
N VAL A 71 -1.38 10.91 4.81
CA VAL A 71 -1.89 9.52 4.71
C VAL A 71 -1.44 8.64 5.87
N LEU A 72 -0.20 8.76 6.35
CA LEU A 72 0.42 7.79 7.26
C LEU A 72 0.62 8.32 8.70
N LYS A 73 0.87 9.63 8.88
CA LYS A 73 1.14 10.25 10.19
C LYS A 73 -0.03 10.17 11.18
N ASN A 74 -1.25 9.95 10.68
CA ASN A 74 -2.46 9.76 11.48
C ASN A 74 -2.56 8.37 12.14
N ILE A 75 -1.71 7.41 11.75
CA ILE A 75 -1.72 6.05 12.31
C ILE A 75 -1.04 6.06 13.68
N ASP A 76 -1.80 5.75 14.72
CA ASP A 76 -1.31 5.61 16.10
C ASP A 76 -1.49 4.18 16.63
N PHE A 77 -0.39 3.43 16.67
CA PHE A 77 -0.34 2.07 17.22
C PHE A 77 -0.57 2.02 18.74
N ASN A 78 -0.48 3.17 19.43
CA ASN A 78 -0.69 3.29 20.86
C ASN A 78 -2.09 3.77 21.23
N ALA A 79 -2.94 4.04 20.22
CA ALA A 79 -4.32 4.44 20.43
C ALA A 79 -5.09 3.36 21.21
N LYS A 80 -5.92 3.80 22.16
CA LYS A 80 -6.84 2.93 22.89
C LYS A 80 -8.12 2.79 22.09
N LYS A 81 -8.50 1.56 21.72
CA LYS A 81 -9.85 1.25 21.23
C LYS A 81 -10.68 0.71 22.40
N GLY A 82 -11.58 1.53 22.91
CA GLY A 82 -12.34 1.22 24.14
C GLY A 82 -11.41 1.18 25.36
N LYS A 83 -11.36 0.04 26.07
CA LYS A 83 -10.52 -0.14 27.27
C LYS A 83 -9.15 -0.76 26.99
N THR A 84 -8.88 -1.17 25.75
CA THR A 84 -7.72 -1.99 25.41
C THR A 84 -6.77 -1.24 24.48
N ARG A 85 -5.47 -1.37 24.72
CA ARG A 85 -4.38 -0.96 23.83
C ARG A 85 -3.64 -2.21 23.38
N LEU A 86 -3.17 -2.22 22.13
CA LEU A 86 -2.29 -3.27 21.63
C LEU A 86 -0.96 -3.24 22.39
N LYS A 87 -0.57 -4.38 22.94
CA LYS A 87 0.75 -4.53 23.59
C LYS A 87 1.83 -4.68 22.53
N ASP A 88 3.05 -4.26 22.86
CA ASP A 88 4.22 -4.42 21.98
C ASP A 88 4.39 -5.88 21.53
N SER A 89 4.16 -6.86 22.41
CA SER A 89 4.21 -8.28 22.05
C SER A 89 3.20 -8.67 20.95
N GLN A 90 2.00 -8.08 20.94
CA GLN A 90 0.99 -8.33 19.90
C GLN A 90 1.38 -7.65 18.59
N LEU A 91 1.93 -6.44 18.66
CA LEU A 91 2.45 -5.72 17.50
C LEU A 91 3.62 -6.47 16.84
N VAL A 92 4.53 -7.02 17.64
CA VAL A 92 5.65 -7.87 17.19
C VAL A 92 5.12 -9.14 16.54
N GLN A 93 4.23 -9.88 17.21
CA GLN A 93 3.62 -11.10 16.66
C GLN A 93 2.92 -10.85 15.32
N LEU A 94 2.22 -9.72 15.16
CA LEU A 94 1.55 -9.38 13.91
C LEU A 94 2.54 -9.24 12.74
N ILE A 95 3.65 -8.53 12.94
CA ILE A 95 4.64 -8.33 11.87
C ILE A 95 5.40 -9.62 11.58
N HIS A 96 5.74 -10.41 12.61
CA HIS A 96 6.32 -11.73 12.39
C HIS A 96 5.39 -12.66 11.62
N HIS A 97 4.08 -12.63 11.90
CA HIS A 97 3.12 -13.42 11.16
C HIS A 97 3.09 -13.06 9.67
N PHE A 98 3.13 -11.78 9.32
CA PHE A 98 3.24 -11.38 7.92
C PHE A 98 4.59 -11.73 7.29
N ASN A 99 5.65 -11.85 8.09
CA ASN A 99 6.97 -12.25 7.63
C ASN A 99 7.09 -13.75 7.29
N ASP A 100 6.17 -14.58 7.79
CA ASP A 100 6.11 -16.00 7.43
C ASP A 100 5.71 -16.20 5.95
N TYR A 101 5.14 -15.17 5.33
CA TYR A 101 4.71 -15.18 3.93
C TYR A 101 5.55 -14.21 3.10
N LYS A 102 5.92 -14.64 1.89
CA LYS A 102 6.52 -13.73 0.90
C LYS A 102 5.41 -12.97 0.22
N LEU A 103 5.24 -11.70 0.60
CA LEU A 103 4.21 -10.83 0.05
C LEU A 103 4.75 -10.03 -1.15
N ILE A 104 5.23 -10.75 -2.17
CA ILE A 104 5.72 -10.17 -3.43
C ILE A 104 4.87 -10.68 -4.59
N ASN A 105 4.74 -9.89 -5.65
CA ASN A 105 3.86 -10.20 -6.78
C ASN A 105 4.18 -11.55 -7.45
N ASP A 106 5.46 -11.94 -7.49
CA ASP A 106 5.92 -13.22 -8.06
C ASP A 106 5.35 -14.46 -7.33
N ASP A 107 5.00 -14.33 -6.06
CA ASP A 107 4.48 -15.42 -5.23
C ASP A 107 2.94 -15.48 -5.24
N PHE A 108 2.27 -14.60 -5.99
CA PHE A 108 0.82 -14.54 -6.08
C PHE A 108 0.27 -15.17 -7.36
N GLU A 109 -0.95 -15.70 -7.27
CA GLU A 109 -1.68 -16.23 -8.44
C GLU A 109 -1.93 -15.16 -9.51
N PHE A 110 -2.01 -13.90 -9.10
CA PHE A 110 -2.08 -12.73 -9.97
C PHE A 110 -1.46 -11.49 -9.31
N PRO A 111 -0.92 -10.53 -10.10
CA PRO A 111 -0.15 -9.39 -9.59
C PRO A 111 -0.86 -8.50 -8.55
N ASP A 112 -2.20 -8.45 -8.56
CA ASP A 112 -2.99 -7.53 -7.73
C ASP A 112 -3.57 -8.17 -6.45
N LEU A 113 -3.10 -9.35 -6.05
CA LEU A 113 -3.67 -10.10 -4.94
C LEU A 113 -3.66 -9.33 -3.60
N LEU A 114 -2.58 -8.60 -3.29
CA LEU A 114 -2.51 -7.77 -2.07
C LEU A 114 -3.52 -6.63 -2.08
N GLY A 115 -3.75 -6.02 -3.25
CA GLY A 115 -4.78 -4.99 -3.41
C GLY A 115 -6.17 -5.57 -3.15
N ALA A 116 -6.47 -6.73 -3.74
CA ALA A 116 -7.73 -7.44 -3.52
C ALA A 116 -7.92 -7.87 -2.05
N ALA A 117 -6.86 -8.35 -1.40
CA ALA A 117 -6.88 -8.71 0.02
C ALA A 117 -7.12 -7.48 0.92
N TYR A 118 -6.50 -6.34 0.60
CA TYR A 118 -6.72 -5.09 1.31
C TYR A 118 -8.16 -4.59 1.16
N GLU A 119 -8.72 -4.63 -0.06
CA GLU A 119 -10.14 -4.30 -0.29
C GLU A 119 -11.08 -5.21 0.49
N TYR A 120 -10.76 -6.51 0.55
CA TYR A 120 -11.53 -7.47 1.35
C TYR A 120 -11.52 -7.07 2.84
N LEU A 121 -10.37 -6.69 3.39
CA LEU A 121 -10.28 -6.24 4.78
C LEU A 121 -11.10 -4.97 5.03
N ILE A 122 -11.06 -3.99 4.13
CA ILE A 122 -11.91 -2.78 4.24
C ILE A 122 -13.38 -3.17 4.27
N LYS A 123 -13.81 -4.06 3.36
CA LYS A 123 -15.19 -4.55 3.31
C LYS A 123 -15.59 -5.23 4.62
N ASP A 124 -14.78 -6.15 5.13
CA ASP A 124 -15.05 -6.89 6.38
C ASP A 124 -15.12 -5.95 7.60
N PHE A 125 -14.27 -4.92 7.65
CA PHE A 125 -14.34 -3.87 8.67
C PHE A 125 -15.59 -3.00 8.54
N ALA A 126 -16.03 -2.68 7.32
CA ALA A 126 -17.25 -1.92 7.10
C ALA A 126 -18.49 -2.72 7.53
N ASP A 127 -18.55 -4.00 7.17
CA ASP A 127 -19.65 -4.91 7.52
C ASP A 127 -19.73 -5.13 9.04
N SER A 128 -18.59 -5.30 9.72
CA SER A 128 -18.53 -5.50 11.18
C SER A 128 -18.78 -4.22 12.00
N ALA A 129 -18.57 -3.02 11.45
CA ALA A 129 -18.77 -1.76 12.15
C ALA A 129 -20.26 -1.36 12.33
N GLY A 130 -21.20 -2.06 11.68
CA GLY A 130 -22.65 -1.91 11.90
C GLY A 130 -23.25 -0.56 11.49
N LYS A 131 -22.46 0.33 10.85
CA LYS A 131 -22.96 1.57 10.24
C LYS A 131 -23.43 1.27 8.82
N LYS A 132 -24.47 1.97 8.34
CA LYS A 132 -25.01 1.78 6.97
C LYS A 132 -23.85 1.88 5.95
N GLY A 133 -23.44 0.75 5.37
CA GLY A 133 -22.19 0.59 4.62
C GLY A 133 -22.04 1.45 3.36
N GLY A 134 -23.08 2.18 2.94
CA GLY A 134 -23.06 3.01 1.73
C GLY A 134 -22.14 4.23 1.78
N GLU A 135 -21.74 4.70 2.96
CA GLU A 135 -20.82 5.86 3.09
C GLU A 135 -19.34 5.49 3.12
N PHE A 136 -18.99 4.23 3.39
CA PHE A 136 -17.60 3.85 3.72
C PHE A 136 -16.94 2.92 2.70
N TYR A 137 -17.73 2.10 1.98
CA TYR A 137 -17.18 1.18 0.99
C TYR A 137 -18.18 0.94 -0.14
N THR A 138 -17.72 1.08 -1.37
CA THR A 138 -18.51 0.70 -2.56
C THR A 138 -18.02 -0.65 -3.05
N PRO A 139 -18.87 -1.70 -3.10
CA PRO A 139 -18.47 -3.00 -3.61
C PRO A 139 -17.89 -2.94 -5.02
N SER A 140 -16.82 -3.70 -5.27
CA SER A 140 -16.12 -3.70 -6.56
C SER A 140 -17.02 -4.04 -7.74
N GLN A 141 -18.07 -4.85 -7.55
CA GLN A 141 -19.06 -5.15 -8.59
C GLN A 141 -19.86 -3.91 -9.01
N VAL A 142 -20.20 -3.04 -8.06
CA VAL A 142 -20.91 -1.78 -8.32
C VAL A 142 -19.98 -0.79 -9.02
N VAL A 143 -18.73 -0.67 -8.56
CA VAL A 143 -17.71 0.15 -9.24
C VAL A 143 -17.51 -0.30 -10.69
N ARG A 144 -17.34 -1.61 -10.93
CA ARG A 144 -17.20 -2.17 -12.28
C ARG A 144 -18.43 -1.91 -13.15
N LEU A 145 -19.63 -2.02 -12.59
CA LEU A 145 -20.85 -1.68 -13.32
C LEU A 145 -20.88 -0.21 -13.72
N LEU A 146 -20.59 0.70 -12.79
CA LEU A 146 -20.54 2.15 -13.06
C LEU A 146 -19.50 2.49 -14.14
N VAL A 147 -18.30 1.92 -14.06
CA VAL A 147 -17.26 2.10 -15.08
C VAL A 147 -17.72 1.59 -16.45
N ARG A 148 -18.40 0.45 -16.51
CA ARG A 148 -18.95 -0.10 -17.78
C ARG A 148 -20.09 0.74 -18.35
N LEU A 149 -20.88 1.39 -17.50
CA LEU A 149 -21.96 2.28 -17.93
C LEU A 149 -21.41 3.63 -18.42
N ILE A 150 -20.43 4.19 -17.70
CA ILE A 150 -19.83 5.50 -18.02
C ILE A 150 -18.89 5.40 -19.23
N LYS A 151 -18.18 4.28 -19.40
CA LYS A 151 -17.18 4.04 -20.46
C LYS A 151 -16.19 5.22 -20.63
N PRO A 152 -15.46 5.60 -19.56
CA PRO A 152 -14.59 6.75 -19.63
C PRO A 152 -13.42 6.51 -20.59
N LEU A 153 -13.02 7.56 -21.31
CA LEU A 153 -11.91 7.53 -22.28
C LEU A 153 -10.62 8.10 -21.65
N GLU A 154 -9.48 7.77 -22.24
CA GLU A 154 -8.19 8.32 -21.83
C GLU A 154 -8.20 9.86 -21.88
N GLY A 155 -7.68 10.50 -20.82
CA GLY A 155 -7.71 11.96 -20.66
C GLY A 155 -8.98 12.51 -19.99
N MET A 156 -9.97 11.68 -19.68
CA MET A 156 -11.13 12.09 -18.87
C MET A 156 -10.80 12.08 -17.36
N PHE A 157 -11.59 12.81 -16.58
CA PHE A 157 -11.53 12.81 -15.12
C PHE A 157 -12.83 12.24 -14.54
N VAL A 158 -12.73 11.29 -13.62
CA VAL A 158 -13.89 10.74 -12.90
C VAL A 158 -14.01 11.44 -11.55
N TYR A 159 -15.15 12.08 -11.31
CA TYR A 159 -15.46 12.77 -10.06
C TYR A 159 -16.50 11.96 -9.28
N GLY A 160 -16.22 11.64 -8.02
CA GLY A 160 -17.18 11.10 -7.06
C GLY A 160 -17.11 11.87 -5.74
N GLU A 161 -18.24 11.98 -5.03
CA GLU A 161 -18.32 12.69 -3.74
C GLU A 161 -17.36 12.16 -2.67
N ALA A 162 -16.88 10.92 -2.82
CA ALA A 162 -16.01 10.27 -1.82
C ALA A 162 -14.54 10.16 -2.24
N ILE A 163 -14.19 10.12 -3.53
CA ILE A 163 -12.79 9.91 -3.99
C ILE A 163 -12.57 10.52 -5.38
N LYS A 164 -11.42 11.18 -5.60
CA LYS A 164 -10.96 11.66 -6.90
C LYS A 164 -9.90 10.71 -7.44
N TYR A 165 -10.22 9.92 -8.48
CA TYR A 165 -9.27 9.02 -9.13
C TYR A 165 -8.88 9.54 -10.52
N ASP A 166 -7.59 9.38 -10.85
CA ASP A 166 -7.07 9.39 -12.22
C ASP A 166 -7.52 8.09 -12.93
N LEU A 167 -7.91 8.18 -14.19
CA LEU A 167 -8.29 7.01 -15.00
C LEU A 167 -7.18 5.95 -15.09
N LYS A 168 -5.90 6.32 -15.01
CA LYS A 168 -4.78 5.36 -14.95
C LYS A 168 -4.83 4.50 -13.69
N THR A 169 -5.31 5.03 -12.56
CA THR A 169 -5.53 4.27 -11.32
C THR A 169 -6.75 3.34 -11.42
N LEU A 170 -7.71 3.66 -12.29
CA LEU A 170 -8.84 2.78 -12.59
C LEU A 170 -8.49 1.70 -13.65
N VAL A 171 -7.51 1.98 -14.52
CA VAL A 171 -6.91 1.02 -15.46
C VAL A 171 -6.17 -0.09 -14.71
N SER A 172 -5.41 0.26 -13.67
CA SER A 172 -4.64 -0.72 -12.86
C SER A 172 -5.49 -1.69 -12.05
N VAL A 173 -6.79 -1.42 -11.80
CA VAL A 173 -7.72 -2.38 -11.18
C VAL A 173 -8.39 -3.32 -12.21
N GLY A 174 -7.75 -3.49 -13.37
CA GLY A 174 -8.14 -4.45 -14.41
C GLY A 174 -9.01 -3.89 -15.53
N TRP A 175 -8.99 -2.58 -15.78
CA TRP A 175 -9.62 -2.01 -16.98
C TRP A 175 -8.58 -1.91 -18.09
N SER A 176 -8.64 -2.82 -19.08
CA SER A 176 -7.92 -2.67 -20.33
C SER A 176 -8.85 -2.06 -21.37
N ALA A 177 -8.49 -0.89 -21.91
CA ALA A 177 -9.08 -0.35 -23.13
C ALA A 177 -8.61 -1.19 -24.32
N SER A 178 -9.15 -2.39 -24.49
CA SER A 178 -8.91 -3.22 -25.67
C SER A 178 -10.16 -4.04 -25.94
N LEU A 179 -10.78 -3.73 -27.09
CA LEU A 179 -11.82 -4.49 -27.77
C LEU A 179 -13.24 -4.39 -27.17
N VAL A 180 -13.93 -3.31 -27.52
CA VAL A 180 -15.34 -3.41 -27.89
C VAL A 180 -15.38 -3.29 -29.41
N PRO A 181 -15.52 -4.40 -30.17
CA PRO A 181 -15.87 -4.29 -31.59
C PRO A 181 -17.28 -3.70 -31.69
N ASP A 182 -17.49 -2.89 -32.73
CA ASP A 182 -18.77 -2.26 -33.05
C ASP A 182 -19.97 -3.22 -33.04
#